data_AF-A0A2U1S6T8-F1
#
_entry.id   AF-A0A2U1S6T8-F1
#
_cell.length_a   1.000
_cell.length_b   1.000
_cell.length_c   1.000
_cell.angle_alpha   90.00
_cell.angle_beta   90.00
_cell.angle_gamma   90.00
#
_symmetry.space_group_name_H-M   'P 1'
#
loop_
_entity.id
_entity.type
_entity.pdbx_description
1 polymer ?
#
loop_
_entity_poly.entity_id
_entity_poly.type
_entity_poly.pdbx_seq_one_letter_code
_entity_poly.pdbx_strand_id
1 'polypeptide(L)'
;MSQGSTILKLIALPIAIILICLGVMTILGGHITPGGGFQGGAMIAAGVILCILVYGLEESPLKFSHEYIAILENVGALGYVILGLVGLFVAGSFLYNVGADFYNLVPGFIQNIFHYPDPTNAGIVPYLNIFVGLKVLVGLSAIVIAFVGFKKLGEENS
;
A
#
# COMPACT_ATOMS: atom_id res chain seq x y z
N MET A 1 8.17 -1.39 30.31
CA MET A 1 7.22 -0.53 29.57
C MET A 1 5.99 -0.32 30.45
N SER A 2 5.63 0.95 30.73
CA SER A 2 4.46 1.30 31.54
C SER A 2 3.23 0.53 31.09
N GLN A 3 2.43 0.03 32.04
CA GLN A 3 1.12 -0.57 31.81
C GLN A 3 0.30 0.38 30.93
N GLY A 4 0.39 0.23 29.61
CA GLY A 4 -0.41 1.00 28.67
C GLY A 4 -1.86 0.75 29.03
N SER A 5 -2.60 1.84 29.28
CA SER A 5 -4.00 1.79 29.74
C SER A 5 -4.75 0.68 28.99
N THR A 6 -5.35 -0.27 29.72
CA THR A 6 -6.13 -1.37 29.12
C THR A 6 -7.16 -0.86 28.11
N ILE A 7 -7.66 0.37 28.35
CA ILE A 7 -8.56 1.09 27.46
C ILE A 7 -7.87 1.38 26.11
N LEU A 8 -6.62 1.82 26.10
CA LEU A 8 -5.85 2.09 24.89
C LEU A 8 -5.66 0.81 24.06
N LYS A 9 -5.30 -0.31 24.71
CA LYS A 9 -5.21 -1.62 24.05
C LYS A 9 -6.57 -2.14 23.56
N LEU A 10 -7.69 -1.72 24.17
CA LEU A 10 -9.02 -2.12 23.71
C LEU A 10 -9.46 -1.36 22.45
N ILE A 11 -9.19 -0.05 22.40
CA ILE A 11 -9.64 0.83 21.31
C ILE A 11 -8.70 0.85 20.10
N ALA A 12 -7.41 0.56 20.28
CA ALA A 12 -6.41 0.69 19.22
C ALA A 12 -6.65 -0.25 18.04
N LEU A 13 -6.95 -1.53 18.29
CA LEU A 13 -7.19 -2.50 17.22
C LEU A 13 -8.42 -2.16 16.36
N PRO A 14 -9.60 -1.85 16.91
CA PRO A 14 -10.74 -1.38 16.12
C PRO A 14 -10.41 -0.16 15.25
N ILE A 15 -9.71 0.83 15.81
CA ILE A 15 -9.31 2.04 15.07
C ILE A 15 -8.34 1.67 13.94
N ALA A 16 -7.35 0.81 14.21
CA ALA A 16 -6.41 0.35 13.21
C ALA A 16 -7.12 -0.36 12.05
N ILE A 17 -8.11 -1.21 12.34
CA ILE A 17 -8.92 -1.89 11.32
C ILE A 17 -9.69 -0.86 10.47
N ILE A 18 -10.30 0.15 11.11
CA ILE A 18 -11.00 1.22 10.38
C ILE A 18 -10.05 1.98 9.46
N LEU A 19 -8.84 2.34 9.93
CA LEU A 19 -7.83 3.02 9.14
C LEU A 19 -7.37 2.19 7.94
N ILE A 20 -7.18 0.88 8.14
CA ILE A 20 -6.80 -0.04 7.08
C ILE A 20 -7.91 -0.15 6.04
N CYS A 21 -9.17 -0.36 6.47
CA CYS A 21 -10.32 -0.44 5.57
C CYS A 21 -10.50 0.85 4.77
N LEU A 22 -10.37 2.00 5.42
CA LEU A 22 -10.49 3.30 4.77
C LEU A 22 -9.36 3.49 3.75
N GLY A 23 -8.12 3.12 4.11
CA GLY A 23 -6.98 3.15 3.19
C GLY A 23 -7.18 2.24 1.96
N VAL A 24 -7.70 1.02 2.15
CA VAL A 24 -8.04 0.12 1.04
C VAL A 24 -9.11 0.75 0.12
N MET A 25 -10.16 1.35 0.70
CA MET A 25 -11.17 2.05 -0.11
C MET A 25 -10.59 3.24 -0.88
N THR A 26 -9.69 4.01 -0.28
CA THR A 26 -9.01 5.13 -0.95
C THR A 26 -8.08 4.69 -2.07
N ILE A 27 -7.40 3.54 -1.94
CA ILE A 27 -6.56 2.96 -3.00
C ILE A 27 -7.44 2.54 -4.18
N LEU A 28 -8.49 1.76 -3.92
CA LEU A 28 -9.36 1.20 -4.96
C LEU A 28 -10.21 2.28 -5.64
N GLY A 29 -10.73 3.23 -4.86
CA GLY A 29 -11.58 4.31 -5.33
C GLY A 29 -10.82 5.49 -5.93
N GLY A 30 -9.48 5.54 -5.84
CA GLY A 30 -8.68 6.72 -6.19
C GLY A 30 -8.71 7.14 -7.66
N HIS A 31 -9.38 6.40 -8.54
CA HIS A 31 -9.65 6.79 -9.93
C HIS A 31 -10.99 7.52 -10.09
N ILE A 32 -11.90 7.42 -9.10
CA ILE A 32 -13.24 8.03 -9.09
C ILE A 32 -13.30 9.17 -8.04
N THR A 33 -12.72 8.95 -6.86
CA THR A 33 -12.75 9.89 -5.75
C THR A 33 -11.37 10.54 -5.54
N PRO A 34 -11.30 11.73 -4.91
CA PRO A 34 -10.04 12.29 -4.46
C PRO A 34 -9.32 11.29 -3.54
N GLY A 35 -8.12 10.88 -3.92
CA GLY A 35 -7.55 9.65 -3.37
C GLY A 35 -6.33 9.16 -4.12
N GLY A 36 -6.04 7.86 -3.94
CA GLY A 36 -5.03 7.13 -4.70
C GLY A 36 -4.15 6.25 -3.84
N GLY A 37 -3.14 5.66 -4.50
CA GLY A 37 -2.20 4.74 -3.87
C GLY A 37 -1.47 5.35 -2.68
N PHE A 38 -0.91 6.55 -2.82
CA PHE A 38 -0.09 7.16 -1.76
C PHE A 38 -0.89 7.44 -0.48
N GLN A 39 -2.03 8.12 -0.61
CA GLN A 39 -2.85 8.52 0.53
C GLN A 39 -3.42 7.29 1.24
N GLY A 40 -3.98 6.33 0.50
CA GLY A 40 -4.52 5.12 1.09
C GLY A 40 -3.43 4.22 1.70
N GLY A 41 -2.26 4.12 1.08
CA GLY A 41 -1.10 3.42 1.65
C GLY A 41 -0.63 4.02 2.98
N ALA A 42 -0.62 5.36 3.08
CA ALA A 42 -0.31 6.06 4.33
C ALA A 42 -1.33 5.79 5.45
N MET A 43 -2.61 5.65 5.11
CA MET A 43 -3.67 5.33 6.07
C MET A 43 -3.55 3.90 6.61
N ILE A 44 -3.25 2.94 5.74
CA ILE A 44 -2.95 1.56 6.15
C ILE A 44 -1.72 1.56 7.06
N ALA A 45 -0.64 2.27 6.67
CA ALA A 45 0.57 2.39 7.50
C ALA A 45 0.26 2.97 8.88
N ALA A 46 -0.59 4.00 8.97
CA ALA A 46 -1.01 4.59 10.24
C ALA A 46 -1.71 3.57 11.16
N GLY A 47 -2.57 2.71 10.61
CA GLY A 47 -3.19 1.62 11.37
C GLY A 47 -2.16 0.61 11.90
N VAL A 48 -1.18 0.23 11.07
CA VAL A 48 -0.08 -0.67 11.47
C VAL A 48 0.79 -0.03 12.55
N ILE A 49 1.18 1.23 12.37
CA ILE A 49 1.98 2.00 13.31
C ILE A 49 1.26 2.12 14.66
N LEU A 50 -0.05 2.38 14.65
CA LEU A 50 -0.86 2.43 15.87
C LEU A 50 -0.78 1.12 16.65
N CYS A 51 -0.91 -0.03 15.97
CA CYS A 51 -0.76 -1.34 16.61
C CYS A 51 0.65 -1.54 17.18
N ILE A 52 1.71 -1.18 16.44
CA ILE A 52 3.09 -1.29 16.91
C ILE A 52 3.33 -0.43 18.16
N LEU A 53 2.80 0.79 18.21
CA LEU A 53 2.99 1.70 19.34
C LEU A 53 2.23 1.26 20.60
N VAL A 54 1.03 0.67 20.44
CA VAL A 54 0.16 0.31 21.57
C VAL A 54 0.45 -1.08 22.13
N TYR A 55 0.70 -2.07 21.26
CA TYR A 55 0.96 -3.45 21.67
C TYR A 55 2.46 -3.76 21.74
N GLY A 56 3.30 -2.98 21.06
CA GLY A 56 4.71 -3.29 20.89
C GLY A 56 4.97 -4.13 19.63
N LEU A 57 6.24 -4.23 19.24
CA LEU A 57 6.65 -4.95 18.02
C LEU A 57 6.37 -6.46 18.09
N GLU A 58 6.56 -7.08 19.25
CA GLU A 58 6.47 -8.54 19.42
C GLU A 58 5.04 -9.03 19.70
N GLU A 59 4.22 -8.23 20.40
CA GLU A 59 2.84 -8.56 20.77
C GLU A 59 1.79 -7.94 19.83
N SER A 60 2.20 -7.26 18.74
CA SER A 60 1.26 -6.65 17.80
C SER A 60 0.35 -7.73 17.18
N PRO A 61 -0.98 -7.54 17.19
CA PRO A 61 -1.92 -8.45 16.51
C PRO A 61 -1.71 -8.44 14.99
N LEU A 62 -1.19 -7.34 14.44
CA LEU A 62 -0.77 -7.24 13.05
C LEU A 62 0.69 -7.67 12.94
N LYS A 63 0.91 -8.97 12.72
CA LYS A 63 2.25 -9.56 12.56
C LYS A 63 2.91 -9.08 11.26
N PHE A 64 3.71 -8.03 11.36
CA PHE A 64 4.55 -7.53 10.27
C PHE A 64 5.93 -8.17 10.34
N SER A 65 6.06 -9.40 9.82
CA SER A 65 7.38 -10.03 9.67
C SER A 65 8.23 -9.24 8.67
N HIS A 66 9.54 -9.24 8.89
CA HIS A 66 10.50 -8.63 7.96
C HIS A 66 10.38 -9.24 6.55
N GLU A 67 10.10 -10.54 6.46
CA GLU A 67 9.88 -11.24 5.20
C GLU A 67 8.62 -10.74 4.48
N TYR A 68 7.50 -10.55 5.19
CA TYR A 68 6.28 -9.99 4.60
C TYR A 68 6.48 -8.57 4.07
N ILE A 69 7.21 -7.73 4.80
CA ILE A 69 7.55 -6.37 4.36
C ILE A 69 8.36 -6.41 3.06
N ALA A 70 9.40 -7.24 3.01
CA ALA A 70 10.27 -7.38 1.84
C ALA A 70 9.49 -7.90 0.61
N ILE A 71 8.60 -8.89 0.81
CA ILE A 71 7.75 -9.41 -0.27
C ILE A 71 6.84 -8.31 -0.81
N LEU A 72 6.12 -7.59 0.06
CA LEU A 72 5.20 -6.53 -0.35
C LEU A 72 5.94 -5.38 -1.06
N GLU A 73 7.13 -5.03 -0.61
CA GLU A 73 8.00 -4.04 -1.25
C GLU A 73 8.36 -4.44 -2.68
N ASN A 74 8.83 -5.67 -2.84
CA ASN A 74 9.26 -6.20 -4.13
C ASN A 74 8.08 -6.33 -5.09
N VAL A 75 6.93 -6.84 -4.62
CA VAL A 75 5.71 -6.94 -5.42
C VAL A 75 5.21 -5.57 -5.86
N GLY A 76 5.23 -4.57 -4.97
CA GLY A 76 4.84 -3.20 -5.31
C GLY A 76 5.75 -2.59 -6.38
N ALA A 77 7.07 -2.71 -6.22
CA ALA A 77 8.03 -2.18 -7.18
C ALA A 77 7.96 -2.90 -8.54
N LEU A 78 7.98 -4.23 -8.53
CA LEU A 78 7.92 -5.04 -9.74
C LEU A 78 6.61 -4.85 -10.49
N GLY A 79 5.47 -4.84 -9.78
CA GLY A 79 4.16 -4.63 -10.40
C GLY A 79 4.06 -3.29 -11.13
N TYR A 80 4.57 -2.22 -10.52
CA TYR A 80 4.62 -0.89 -11.14
C TYR A 80 5.48 -0.88 -12.41
N VAL A 81 6.68 -1.46 -12.34
CA VAL A 81 7.61 -1.52 -13.48
C VAL A 81 7.04 -2.38 -14.61
N ILE A 82 6.47 -3.55 -14.30
CA ILE A 82 5.87 -4.46 -15.30
C ILE A 82 4.74 -3.75 -16.05
N LEU A 83 3.82 -3.08 -15.34
CA LEU A 83 2.75 -2.31 -16.01
C LEU A 83 3.31 -1.20 -16.90
N GLY A 84 4.37 -0.52 -16.46
CA GLY A 84 5.03 0.49 -17.26
C GLY A 84 5.68 -0.09 -18.52
N LEU A 85 6.32 -1.25 -18.42
CA LEU A 85 6.93 -1.96 -19.53
C LEU A 85 5.88 -2.49 -20.53
N VAL A 86 4.72 -2.94 -20.06
CA VAL A 86 3.60 -3.31 -20.94
C VAL A 86 3.20 -2.12 -21.82
N GLY A 87 3.06 -0.93 -21.25
CA GLY A 87 2.81 0.29 -22.04
C GLY A 87 3.92 0.58 -23.06
N LEU A 88 5.19 0.41 -22.66
CA LEU A 88 6.34 0.67 -23.51
C LEU A 88 6.39 -0.27 -24.72
N PHE A 89 6.21 -1.57 -24.51
CA PHE A 89 6.31 -2.58 -25.59
C PHE A 89 5.10 -2.59 -26.51
N VAL A 90 3.91 -2.21 -26.02
CA VAL A 90 2.67 -2.27 -26.80
C VAL A 90 2.40 -0.95 -27.53
N ALA A 91 2.58 0.19 -26.87
CA ALA A 91 2.22 1.51 -27.40
C ALA A 91 3.42 2.45 -27.61
N GLY A 92 4.65 1.98 -27.33
CA GLY A 92 5.87 2.76 -27.52
C GLY A 92 6.17 3.79 -26.43
N SER A 93 5.37 3.82 -25.34
CA SER A 93 5.54 4.77 -24.23
C SER A 93 5.40 4.09 -22.87
N PHE A 94 6.39 4.30 -21.99
CA PHE A 94 6.34 3.75 -20.62
C PHE A 94 5.10 4.28 -19.88
N LEU A 95 4.39 3.39 -19.17
CA LEU A 95 3.13 3.70 -18.45
C LEU A 95 1.98 4.17 -19.35
N TYR A 96 2.02 3.89 -20.66
CA TYR A 96 0.87 4.10 -21.52
C TYR A 96 -0.35 3.33 -21.00
N ASN A 97 -1.51 4.00 -20.92
CA ASN A 97 -2.73 3.38 -20.41
C ASN A 97 -3.34 2.43 -21.45
N VAL A 98 -2.88 1.17 -21.42
CA VAL A 98 -3.28 0.14 -22.38
C VAL A 98 -4.74 -0.31 -22.28
N GLY A 99 -5.44 -0.02 -21.18
CA GLY A 99 -6.87 -0.35 -21.02
C GLY A 99 -7.81 0.72 -21.59
N ALA A 100 -7.48 1.99 -21.38
CA ALA A 100 -8.24 3.11 -21.94
C ALA A 100 -7.91 3.33 -23.43
N ASP A 101 -6.65 3.11 -23.81
CA ASP A 101 -6.10 3.21 -25.17
C ASP A 101 -6.53 4.47 -25.96
N PHE A 102 -6.13 5.65 -25.48
CA PHE A 102 -6.51 6.93 -26.06
C PHE A 102 -6.15 7.13 -27.54
N TYR A 103 -5.11 6.45 -28.02
CA TYR A 103 -4.59 6.59 -29.39
C TYR A 103 -4.91 5.39 -30.28
N ASN A 104 -5.70 4.41 -29.81
CA ASN A 104 -6.03 3.17 -30.54
C ASN A 104 -4.78 2.41 -31.03
N LEU A 105 -3.73 2.37 -30.20
CA LEU A 105 -2.45 1.74 -30.51
C LEU A 105 -2.38 0.29 -30.03
N VAL A 106 -3.32 -0.12 -29.17
CA VAL A 106 -3.25 -1.38 -28.43
C VAL A 106 -4.09 -2.45 -29.14
N PRO A 107 -3.55 -3.66 -29.35
CA PRO A 107 -4.36 -4.78 -29.83
C PRO A 107 -5.54 -5.07 -28.88
N GLY A 108 -6.75 -5.23 -29.41
CA GLY A 108 -7.98 -5.37 -28.61
C GLY A 108 -7.97 -6.51 -27.59
N PHE A 109 -7.18 -7.57 -27.81
CA PHE A 109 -6.97 -8.63 -26.80
C PHE A 109 -6.25 -8.11 -25.54
N ILE A 110 -5.22 -7.27 -25.71
CA ILE A 110 -4.47 -6.66 -24.59
C ILE A 110 -5.35 -5.62 -23.90
N GLN A 111 -6.08 -4.82 -24.67
CA GLN A 111 -7.00 -3.84 -24.12
C GLN A 111 -8.06 -4.50 -23.23
N ASN A 112 -8.63 -5.64 -23.64
CA ASN A 112 -9.59 -6.39 -22.83
C ASN A 112 -9.01 -6.96 -21.52
N ILE A 113 -7.72 -7.31 -21.48
CA ILE A 113 -7.07 -7.78 -20.25
C ILE A 113 -6.97 -6.67 -19.21
N PHE A 114 -6.66 -5.46 -19.66
CA PHE A 114 -6.47 -4.29 -18.80
C PHE A 114 -7.70 -3.38 -18.73
N HIS A 115 -8.83 -3.83 -19.25
CA HIS A 115 -10.10 -3.14 -19.13
C HIS A 115 -10.55 -3.23 -17.66
N TYR A 116 -10.66 -2.07 -17.01
CA TYR A 116 -11.16 -2.03 -15.65
C TYR A 116 -12.69 -2.07 -15.69
N PRO A 117 -13.37 -2.98 -14.96
CA PRO A 117 -14.81 -3.21 -15.09
C PRO A 117 -15.61 -2.13 -14.35
N ASP A 118 -15.46 -0.88 -14.76
CA ASP A 118 -16.11 0.28 -14.19
C ASP A 118 -16.63 1.23 -15.28
N PRO A 119 -17.56 2.14 -14.97
CA PRO A 119 -18.12 3.07 -15.94
C PRO A 119 -17.10 4.05 -16.53
N THR A 120 -15.97 4.31 -15.85
CA THR A 120 -14.95 5.26 -16.30
C THR A 120 -13.89 4.65 -17.20
N ASN A 121 -13.82 3.30 -17.27
CA ASN A 121 -12.76 2.54 -17.92
C ASN A 121 -11.36 3.11 -17.57
N ALA A 122 -11.03 3.08 -16.28
CA ALA A 122 -9.77 3.65 -15.77
C ALA A 122 -8.51 2.92 -16.30
N GLY A 123 -8.67 1.78 -16.97
CA GLY A 123 -7.60 0.98 -17.54
C GLY A 123 -6.59 0.55 -16.48
N ILE A 124 -5.30 0.87 -16.67
CA ILE A 124 -4.25 0.43 -15.74
C ILE A 124 -4.17 1.23 -14.42
N VAL A 125 -4.87 2.37 -14.30
CA VAL A 125 -4.72 3.32 -13.19
C VAL A 125 -5.03 2.70 -11.81
N PRO A 126 -6.12 1.93 -11.62
CA PRO A 126 -6.42 1.31 -10.32
C PRO A 126 -5.34 0.31 -9.89
N TYR A 127 -4.75 -0.43 -10.83
CA TYR A 127 -3.66 -1.36 -10.55
C TYR A 127 -2.39 -0.62 -10.10
N LEU A 128 -2.06 0.50 -10.75
CA LEU A 128 -0.95 1.37 -10.32
C LEU A 128 -1.18 1.90 -8.90
N ASN A 129 -2.42 2.32 -8.58
CA ASN A 129 -2.76 2.75 -7.22
C ASN A 129 -2.51 1.65 -6.17
N ILE A 130 -2.83 0.39 -6.49
CA ILE A 130 -2.56 -0.74 -5.59
C ILE A 130 -1.05 -0.89 -5.35
N PHE A 131 -0.25 -0.95 -6.42
CA PHE A 131 1.20 -1.14 -6.29
C PHE A 131 1.90 0.03 -5.56
N VAL A 132 1.49 1.27 -5.85
CA VAL A 132 1.98 2.45 -5.13
C VAL A 132 1.55 2.40 -3.66
N GLY A 133 0.30 2.02 -3.38
CA GLY A 133 -0.20 1.90 -2.01
C GLY A 133 0.55 0.88 -1.19
N LEU A 134 0.89 -0.27 -1.77
CA LEU A 134 1.75 -1.27 -1.13
C LEU A 134 3.15 -0.72 -0.83
N LYS A 135 3.76 0.02 -1.78
CA LYS A 135 5.09 0.59 -1.57
C LYS A 135 5.11 1.63 -0.46
N VAL A 136 4.07 2.48 -0.38
CA VAL A 136 3.94 3.50 0.65
C VAL A 136 3.67 2.89 2.02
N LEU A 137 2.79 1.88 2.10
CA LEU A 137 2.57 1.10 3.32
C LEU A 137 3.88 0.58 3.88
N VAL A 138 4.64 -0.15 3.06
CA VAL A 138 5.92 -0.73 3.47
C VAL A 138 6.92 0.34 3.86
N GLY A 139 7.09 1.38 3.05
CA GLY A 139 8.06 2.44 3.31
C GLY A 139 7.83 3.14 4.65
N LEU A 140 6.59 3.52 4.95
CA LEU A 140 6.26 4.22 6.19
C LEU A 140 6.34 3.29 7.41
N SER A 141 5.84 2.06 7.30
CA SER A 141 5.91 1.09 8.40
C SER A 141 7.37 0.71 8.71
N ALA A 142 8.21 0.50 7.69
CA ALA A 142 9.61 0.14 7.87
C ALA A 142 10.41 1.23 8.59
N ILE A 143 10.18 2.50 8.26
CA ILE A 143 10.81 3.64 8.95
C ILE A 143 10.48 3.61 10.44
N VAL A 144 9.20 3.44 10.80
CA VAL A 144 8.79 3.40 12.21
C VAL A 144 9.38 2.20 12.94
N ILE A 145 9.36 1.01 12.32
CA ILE A 145 9.96 -0.20 12.90
C ILE A 145 11.45 0.03 13.16
N ALA A 146 12.19 0.66 12.24
CA ALA A 146 13.59 0.99 12.42
C ALA A 146 13.81 1.94 13.61
N PHE A 147 13.01 3.00 13.73
CA PHE A 147 13.09 3.93 14.88
C PHE A 147 12.78 3.26 16.22
N VAL A 148 11.75 2.41 16.28
CA VAL A 148 11.42 1.67 17.50
C VAL A 148 12.53 0.67 17.85
N GLY A 149 13.12 0.03 16.85
CA GLY A 149 14.28 -0.87 17.02
C GLY A 149 15.49 -0.15 17.61
N PHE A 150 15.86 1.02 17.07
CA PHE A 150 16.98 1.81 17.61
C PHE A 150 16.74 2.27 19.05
N LYS A 151 15.50 2.64 19.39
CA LYS A 151 15.16 3.02 20.77
C LYS A 151 15.38 1.85 21.73
N LYS A 152 14.96 0.63 21.37
CA LYS A 152 15.16 -0.58 22.21
C LYS A 152 16.64 -0.84 22.47
N LEU A 153 17.49 -0.71 21.44
CA LEU A 153 18.95 -0.87 21.58
C LEU A 153 19.60 0.22 22.45
N GLY A 154 19.10 1.45 22.42
CA GLY A 154 19.61 2.54 23.28
C GLY A 154 19.27 2.33 24.76
N GLU A 155 18.09 1.78 25.05
CA GLU A 155 17.64 1.44 26.41
C GLU A 155 18.38 0.22 26.98
N GLU A 156 18.81 -0.75 26.16
CA GLU A 156 19.61 -1.91 26.59
C GLU A 156 21.10 -1.59 26.86
N ASN A 157 21.63 -0.48 26.31
CA ASN A 157 23.02 -0.06 26.48
C ASN A 157 23.21 1.02 27.57
N SER A 158 22.16 1.41 28.29
CA SER A 158 22.17 2.41 29.38
C SER A 158 21.92 1.76 30.73
#